data_AF-A0A539CWD7-F1
#
_entry.id   AF-A0A539CWD7-F1
#
_cell.length_a   1.000
_cell.length_b   1.000
_cell.length_c   1.000
_cell.angle_alpha   90.00
_cell.angle_beta   90.00
_cell.angle_gamma   90.00
#
_symmetry.space_group_name_H-M   'P 1'
#
loop_
_entity.id
_entity.type
_entity.pdbx_description
1 polymer ?
#
loop_
_entity_poly.entity_id
_entity_poly.type
_entity_poly.pdbx_seq_one_letter_code
_entity_poly.pdbx_strand_id
1 'polypeptide(L)'
;MLEQVIRCARLAAAFYSGDDIPAQFRHPLLDRDLIAFMFSVPWPEKTHPTCDRLLQRRALESALPRKVLLRKNKISPEEALYAGLAEGGDWLDWLADRPRIVERGYVDAAAWRSALAQARLANTAGVRYFQAAASLDDAGLFVRAIAERLLLGLSAGAPIIGPPGLDIDGVRRLLRNLACCHLISPEQDSLWAANRMVMLYQTCVKARNRSLREAC
;
A
#
# COMPACT_ATOMS: atom_id res chain seq x y z
N MET A 1 -19.64 2.91 6.97
CA MET A 1 -18.87 1.85 6.27
C MET A 1 -17.57 2.38 5.65
N LEU A 2 -17.63 3.37 4.74
CA LEU A 2 -16.43 4.13 4.30
C LEU A 2 -15.62 4.67 5.49
N GLU A 3 -16.32 5.09 6.55
CA GLU A 3 -15.74 5.49 7.83
C GLU A 3 -14.87 4.40 8.49
N GLN A 4 -15.22 3.12 8.37
CA GLN A 4 -14.44 2.01 8.95
C GLN A 4 -13.14 1.76 8.17
N VAL A 5 -13.21 1.83 6.83
CA VAL A 5 -12.02 1.73 5.96
C VAL A 5 -11.10 2.93 6.18
N ILE A 6 -11.66 4.15 6.23
CA ILE A 6 -10.93 5.38 6.56
C ILE A 6 -10.34 5.28 7.97
N ARG A 7 -11.03 4.68 8.95
CA ARG A 7 -10.52 4.47 10.30
C ARG A 7 -9.35 3.48 10.34
N CYS A 8 -9.43 2.37 9.61
CA CYS A 8 -8.33 1.42 9.46
C CYS A 8 -7.12 2.05 8.74
N ALA A 9 -7.37 2.83 7.68
CA ALA A 9 -6.34 3.56 6.96
C ALA A 9 -5.70 4.66 7.81
N ARG A 10 -6.48 5.40 8.61
CA ARG A 10 -5.99 6.39 9.58
C ARG A 10 -5.22 5.74 10.72
N LEU A 11 -5.65 4.60 11.24
CA LEU A 11 -4.90 3.83 12.23
C LEU A 11 -3.56 3.37 11.65
N ALA A 12 -3.58 2.76 10.46
CA ALA A 12 -2.37 2.34 9.77
C ALA A 12 -1.45 3.54 9.48
N ALA A 13 -1.99 4.65 8.96
CA ALA A 13 -1.23 5.87 8.71
C ALA A 13 -0.66 6.47 10.01
N ALA A 14 -1.44 6.53 11.10
CA ALA A 14 -0.98 7.00 12.40
C ALA A 14 0.12 6.11 13.00
N PHE A 15 0.08 4.80 12.76
CA PHE A 15 1.19 3.90 13.10
C PHE A 15 2.49 4.25 12.36
N TYR A 16 2.40 4.86 11.17
CA TYR A 16 3.57 5.23 10.37
C TYR A 16 3.98 6.70 10.50
N SER A 17 3.05 7.61 10.81
CA SER A 17 3.32 9.05 10.90
C SER A 17 3.67 9.51 12.31
N GLY A 18 3.24 8.83 13.38
CA GLY A 18 3.62 9.16 14.76
C GLY A 18 3.13 10.50 15.32
N ASP A 19 2.65 11.42 14.47
CA ASP A 19 2.53 12.85 14.80
C ASP A 19 1.28 13.25 15.62
N ASP A 20 0.23 12.42 15.69
CA ASP A 20 -1.08 12.85 16.24
C ASP A 20 -1.61 12.00 17.42
N ILE A 21 -0.83 11.05 17.95
CA ILE A 21 -1.26 10.24 19.10
C ILE A 21 -0.47 10.67 20.33
N PRO A 22 -1.11 11.10 21.45
CA PRO A 22 -0.43 11.46 22.70
C PRO A 22 0.03 10.20 23.46
N ALA A 23 0.64 9.26 22.75
CA ALA A 23 1.18 8.02 23.27
C ALA A 23 2.62 7.87 22.80
N GLN A 24 3.49 7.46 23.72
CA GLN A 24 4.87 7.13 23.36
C GLN A 24 4.89 5.76 22.69
N PHE A 25 5.23 5.72 21.41
CA PHE A 25 5.54 4.47 20.74
C PHE A 25 6.92 3.97 21.17
N ARG A 26 6.97 2.73 21.67
CA ARG A 26 8.23 2.03 21.94
C ARG A 26 8.33 0.82 21.04
N HIS A 27 9.55 0.51 20.64
CA HIS A 27 9.87 -0.65 19.81
C HIS A 27 10.80 -1.60 20.58
N PRO A 28 10.28 -2.46 21.47
CA PRO A 28 11.13 -3.34 22.30
C PRO A 28 12.06 -4.25 21.49
N LEU A 29 11.68 -4.59 20.25
CA LEU A 29 12.53 -5.38 19.34
C LEU A 29 13.70 -4.60 18.74
N LEU A 30 13.74 -3.28 18.94
CA LEU A 30 14.84 -2.39 18.55
C LEU A 30 15.66 -1.93 19.77
N ASP A 31 15.51 -2.60 20.90
CA ASP A 31 16.38 -2.38 22.04
C ASP A 31 17.84 -2.67 21.68
N ARG A 32 18.76 -1.83 22.15
CA ARG A 32 20.18 -1.91 21.79
C ARG A 32 20.80 -3.25 22.21
N ASP A 33 20.50 -3.71 23.42
CA ASP A 33 21.14 -4.90 23.98
C ASP A 33 20.57 -6.15 23.32
N LEU A 34 19.27 -6.16 23.01
CA LEU A 34 18.66 -7.20 22.19
C LEU A 34 19.28 -7.26 20.79
N ILE A 35 19.51 -6.11 20.14
CA ILE A 35 20.17 -6.07 18.83
C ILE A 35 21.60 -6.62 18.95
N ALA A 36 22.38 -6.17 19.94
CA ALA A 36 23.75 -6.64 20.15
C ALA A 36 23.80 -8.16 20.36
N PHE A 37 22.91 -8.70 21.21
CA PHE A 37 22.72 -10.14 21.39
C PHE A 37 22.36 -10.83 20.06
N MET A 38 21.41 -10.29 19.31
CA MET A 38 21.04 -10.85 18.02
C MET A 38 22.17 -10.78 17.00
N PHE A 39 23.17 -9.91 17.12
CA PHE A 39 24.38 -9.94 16.31
C PHE A 39 25.38 -11.00 16.77
N SER A 40 25.50 -11.27 18.07
CA SER A 40 26.45 -12.24 18.60
C SER A 40 26.04 -13.70 18.40
N VAL A 41 24.74 -13.99 18.22
CA VAL A 41 24.27 -15.37 18.00
C VAL A 41 24.76 -15.91 16.63
N PRO A 42 25.26 -17.15 16.53
CA PRO A 42 25.64 -17.74 15.24
C PRO A 42 24.47 -17.85 14.25
N TRP A 43 24.74 -17.71 12.96
CA TRP A 43 23.70 -17.78 11.91
C TRP A 43 22.90 -19.10 11.91
N PRO A 44 23.53 -20.29 12.07
CA PRO A 44 22.79 -21.56 12.10
C PRO A 44 21.78 -21.67 13.24
N GLU A 45 21.96 -20.90 14.32
CA GLU A 45 21.01 -20.88 15.45
C GLU A 45 19.81 -19.95 15.18
N LYS A 46 19.97 -18.95 14.31
CA LYS A 46 18.90 -18.00 13.93
C LYS A 46 17.96 -18.56 12.89
N THR A 47 18.49 -19.36 11.97
CA THR A 47 17.78 -19.80 10.76
C THR A 47 17.49 -21.30 10.78
N HIS A 48 16.29 -21.67 10.32
CA HIS A 48 15.94 -23.06 10.07
C HIS A 48 15.19 -23.15 8.73
N PRO A 49 15.42 -24.19 7.90
CA PRO A 49 14.82 -24.27 6.55
C PRO A 49 13.29 -24.20 6.54
N THR A 50 12.64 -24.67 7.61
CA THR A 50 11.18 -24.78 7.69
C THR A 50 10.55 -23.94 8.80
N CYS A 51 11.34 -23.17 9.55
CA CYS A 51 10.86 -22.42 10.71
C CYS A 51 11.42 -21.00 10.70
N ASP A 52 10.53 -20.03 10.50
CA ASP A 52 10.83 -18.62 10.63
C ASP A 52 10.88 -18.22 12.11
N ARG A 53 11.74 -17.25 12.45
CA ARG A 53 11.83 -16.68 13.80
C ARG A 53 12.06 -17.74 14.89
N LEU A 54 12.86 -18.77 14.59
CA LEU A 54 13.10 -19.92 15.47
C LEU A 54 13.44 -19.51 16.90
N LEU A 55 14.44 -18.63 17.08
CA LEU A 55 14.88 -18.16 18.39
C LEU A 55 13.76 -17.47 19.16
N GLN A 56 13.02 -16.59 18.50
CA GLN A 56 11.90 -15.88 19.13
C GLN A 56 10.78 -16.86 19.55
N ARG A 57 10.48 -17.88 18.74
CA ARG A 57 9.48 -18.90 19.08
C ARG A 57 9.92 -19.75 20.29
N ARG A 58 11.19 -20.17 20.34
CA ARG A 58 11.76 -20.89 21.48
C ARG A 58 11.76 -20.04 22.75
N ALA A 59 12.16 -18.77 22.65
CA ALA A 59 12.18 -17.85 23.79
C ALA A 59 10.79 -17.57 24.37
N LEU A 60 9.74 -17.68 23.56
CA LEU A 60 8.35 -17.43 23.97
C LEU A 60 7.56 -18.72 24.25
N GLU A 61 8.20 -19.89 24.20
CA GLU A 61 7.52 -21.19 24.26
C GLU A 61 6.71 -21.38 25.56
N SER A 62 7.27 -20.92 26.68
CA SER A 62 6.61 -20.97 27.99
C SER A 62 5.58 -19.86 28.23
N ALA A 63 5.63 -18.79 27.43
CA ALA A 63 4.82 -17.59 27.64
C ALA A 63 3.56 -17.55 26.75
N LEU A 64 3.55 -18.28 25.63
CA LEU A 64 2.48 -18.21 24.63
C LEU A 64 1.85 -19.58 24.34
N PRO A 65 0.54 -19.64 24.04
CA PRO A 65 -0.10 -20.88 23.59
C PRO A 65 0.53 -21.41 22.30
N ARG A 66 0.63 -22.73 22.17
CA ARG A 66 1.20 -23.41 20.98
C ARG A 66 0.59 -22.95 19.65
N LYS A 67 -0.71 -22.65 19.61
CA LYS A 67 -1.38 -22.12 18.40
C LYS A 67 -0.80 -20.77 17.94
N VAL A 68 -0.44 -19.88 18.88
CA VAL A 68 0.18 -18.58 18.57
C VAL A 68 1.63 -18.79 18.13
N LEU A 69 2.36 -19.65 18.83
CA LEU A 69 3.75 -20.00 18.53
C LEU A 69 3.95 -20.76 17.22
N LEU A 70 2.93 -21.41 16.69
CA LEU A 70 2.99 -22.10 15.39
C LEU A 70 2.32 -21.30 14.27
N ARG A 71 1.87 -20.07 14.56
CA ARG A 71 1.28 -19.21 13.54
C ARG A 71 2.34 -18.86 12.49
N LYS A 72 2.15 -19.38 11.27
CA LYS A 72 3.07 -19.18 10.15
C LYS A 72 3.10 -17.73 9.69
N ASN A 73 1.92 -17.14 9.51
CA ASN A 73 1.78 -15.81 8.95
C ASN A 73 1.48 -14.80 10.06
N LYS A 74 2.12 -13.63 10.04
CA LYS A 74 1.53 -12.47 10.71
C LYS A 74 0.19 -12.26 10.02
N ILE A 75 -0.90 -12.09 10.77
CA ILE A 75 -2.15 -11.60 10.18
C ILE A 75 -1.76 -10.27 9.54
N SER A 76 -1.59 -10.29 8.23
CA SER A 76 -1.39 -9.07 7.46
C SER A 76 -2.67 -8.26 7.68
N PRO A 77 -2.60 -6.92 7.73
CA PRO A 77 -3.81 -6.09 7.74
C PRO A 77 -4.75 -6.42 6.57
N GLU A 78 -4.28 -7.15 5.56
CA GLU A 78 -5.05 -7.83 4.53
C GLU A 78 -6.35 -8.48 5.00
N GLU A 79 -6.37 -9.20 6.13
CA GLU A 79 -7.60 -9.88 6.57
C GLU A 79 -8.70 -8.88 6.94
N ALA A 80 -8.34 -7.83 7.68
CA ALA A 80 -9.26 -6.75 8.01
C ALA A 80 -9.66 -5.94 6.76
N LEU A 81 -8.75 -5.77 5.81
CA LEU A 81 -9.04 -5.12 4.53
C LEU A 81 -10.00 -5.96 3.69
N TYR A 82 -9.81 -7.27 3.60
CA TYR A 82 -10.70 -8.19 2.88
C TYR A 82 -12.08 -8.26 3.52
N ALA A 83 -12.15 -8.30 4.86
CA ALA A 83 -13.42 -8.20 5.56
C ALA A 83 -14.15 -6.89 5.21
N GLY A 84 -13.44 -5.76 5.23
CA GLY A 84 -14.02 -4.46 4.84
C GLY A 84 -14.46 -4.39 3.37
N LEU A 85 -13.72 -5.01 2.45
CA LEU A 85 -14.11 -5.10 1.04
C LEU A 85 -15.33 -5.99 0.82
N ALA A 86 -15.47 -7.08 1.58
CA ALA A 86 -16.58 -8.02 1.47
C ALA A 86 -17.89 -7.47 2.07
N GLU A 87 -17.79 -6.74 3.18
CA GLU A 87 -18.95 -6.21 3.91
C GLU A 87 -19.58 -4.97 3.25
N GLY A 88 -18.88 -4.34 2.31
CA GLY A 88 -19.32 -3.10 1.66
C GLY A 88 -19.60 -3.18 0.17
N GLY A 89 -20.69 -2.56 -0.28
CA GLY A 89 -21.05 -2.45 -1.69
C GLY A 89 -20.70 -1.10 -2.31
N ASP A 90 -20.86 0.00 -1.55
CA ASP A 90 -20.79 1.37 -2.09
C ASP A 90 -19.46 1.71 -2.76
N TRP A 91 -18.36 1.11 -2.30
CA TRP A 91 -17.04 1.31 -2.90
C TRP A 91 -16.92 0.69 -4.30
N LEU A 92 -17.70 -0.35 -4.62
CA LEU A 92 -17.71 -0.97 -5.95
C LEU A 92 -18.27 0.00 -6.97
N ASP A 93 -19.41 0.61 -6.66
CA ASP A 93 -20.04 1.58 -7.56
C ASP A 93 -19.14 2.80 -7.72
N TRP A 94 -18.54 3.27 -6.64
CA TRP A 94 -17.60 4.39 -6.66
C TRP A 94 -16.34 4.10 -7.50
N LEU A 95 -15.73 2.91 -7.39
CA LEU A 95 -14.55 2.53 -8.19
C LEU A 95 -14.92 2.07 -9.61
N ALA A 96 -16.19 1.72 -9.87
CA ALA A 96 -16.66 1.32 -11.19
C ALA A 96 -17.15 2.52 -12.03
N ASP A 97 -17.55 3.61 -11.38
CA ASP A 97 -17.96 4.85 -12.04
C ASP A 97 -16.74 5.66 -12.47
N ARG A 98 -16.48 5.65 -13.78
CA ARG A 98 -15.37 6.36 -14.45
C ARG A 98 -13.99 6.16 -13.79
N PRO A 99 -13.49 4.91 -13.68
CA PRO A 99 -12.18 4.62 -13.12
C PRO A 99 -11.07 5.28 -13.93
N ARG A 100 -10.27 6.14 -13.29
CA ARG A 100 -9.15 6.85 -13.90
C ARG A 100 -8.06 5.91 -14.40
N ILE A 101 -7.88 4.77 -13.75
CA ILE A 101 -6.94 3.73 -14.22
C ILE A 101 -7.35 3.19 -15.60
N VAL A 102 -8.65 3.17 -15.91
CA VAL A 102 -9.20 2.83 -17.23
C VAL A 102 -9.15 4.03 -18.17
N GLU A 103 -9.56 5.23 -17.72
CA GLU A 103 -9.51 6.45 -18.55
C GLU A 103 -8.08 6.76 -19.04
N ARG A 104 -7.07 6.45 -18.23
CA ARG A 104 -5.65 6.60 -18.58
C ARG A 104 -5.09 5.44 -19.41
N GLY A 105 -5.87 4.40 -19.67
CA GLY A 105 -5.47 3.25 -20.48
C GLY A 105 -4.48 2.29 -19.81
N TYR A 106 -4.34 2.31 -18.48
CA TYR A 106 -3.47 1.36 -17.78
C TYR A 106 -4.09 -0.03 -17.68
N VAL A 107 -5.42 -0.11 -17.62
CA VAL A 107 -6.16 -1.37 -17.58
C VAL A 107 -7.43 -1.25 -18.42
N ASP A 108 -7.88 -2.37 -18.99
CA ASP A 108 -9.16 -2.43 -19.68
C ASP A 108 -10.34 -2.36 -18.69
N ALA A 109 -11.46 -1.78 -19.13
CA ALA A 109 -12.65 -1.60 -18.30
C ALA A 109 -13.23 -2.93 -17.78
N ALA A 110 -13.28 -3.97 -18.62
CA ALA A 110 -13.78 -5.28 -18.23
C ALA A 110 -12.82 -5.98 -17.26
N ALA A 111 -11.51 -5.85 -17.49
CA ALA A 111 -10.49 -6.34 -16.57
C ALA A 111 -10.58 -5.67 -15.19
N TRP A 112 -10.82 -4.35 -15.13
CA TRP A 112 -11.02 -3.64 -13.88
C TRP A 112 -12.28 -4.09 -13.13
N ARG A 113 -13.43 -4.18 -13.83
CA ARG A 113 -14.67 -4.67 -13.23
C ARG A 113 -14.54 -6.09 -12.68
N SER A 114 -13.83 -6.96 -13.40
CA SER A 114 -13.51 -8.31 -12.92
C SER A 114 -12.65 -8.27 -11.65
N ALA A 115 -11.62 -7.41 -11.60
CA ALA A 115 -10.81 -7.24 -10.41
C ALA A 115 -11.61 -6.73 -9.20
N LEU A 116 -12.53 -5.76 -9.39
CA LEU A 116 -13.44 -5.28 -8.36
C LEU A 116 -14.35 -6.41 -7.84
N ALA A 117 -14.93 -7.20 -8.74
CA ALA A 117 -15.78 -8.33 -8.37
C ALA A 117 -15.01 -9.39 -7.58
N GLN A 118 -13.77 -9.70 -7.97
CA GLN A 118 -12.93 -10.64 -7.23
C GLN A 118 -12.48 -10.08 -5.87
N ALA A 119 -12.22 -8.77 -5.78
CA ALA A 119 -11.85 -8.11 -4.52
C ALA A 119 -12.98 -8.18 -3.46
N ARG A 120 -14.24 -8.05 -3.89
CA ARG A 120 -15.42 -8.27 -3.03
C ARG A 120 -15.44 -9.68 -2.42
N LEU A 121 -14.90 -10.67 -3.13
CA LEU A 121 -14.79 -12.05 -2.68
C LEU A 121 -13.49 -12.34 -1.91
N ALA A 122 -12.78 -11.30 -1.46
CA ALA A 122 -11.46 -11.39 -0.83
C ALA A 122 -10.40 -12.10 -1.70
N ASN A 123 -10.61 -12.14 -3.02
CA ASN A 123 -9.75 -12.85 -3.95
C ASN A 123 -9.03 -11.84 -4.86
N THR A 124 -7.95 -11.22 -4.37
CA THR A 124 -7.15 -10.29 -5.18
C THR A 124 -5.80 -10.90 -5.52
N ALA A 125 -5.19 -10.45 -6.62
CA ALA A 125 -3.79 -10.78 -6.95
C ALA A 125 -2.76 -10.19 -5.94
N GLY A 126 -3.24 -9.55 -4.88
CA GLY A 126 -2.48 -8.94 -3.80
C GLY A 126 -3.12 -7.61 -3.40
N VAL A 127 -3.49 -7.46 -2.12
CA VAL A 127 -4.23 -6.27 -1.65
C VAL A 127 -3.48 -4.97 -1.93
N ARG A 128 -2.13 -5.00 -1.91
CA ARG A 128 -1.30 -3.81 -2.14
C ARG A 128 -1.43 -3.29 -3.56
N TYR A 129 -1.53 -4.19 -4.55
CA TYR A 129 -1.71 -3.81 -5.95
C TYR A 129 -3.12 -3.29 -6.19
N PHE A 130 -4.12 -3.92 -5.57
CA PHE A 130 -5.50 -3.45 -5.60
C PHE A 130 -5.61 -2.06 -4.96
N GLN A 131 -5.01 -1.84 -3.79
CA GLN A 131 -4.96 -0.55 -3.10
C GLN A 131 -4.27 0.52 -3.94
N ALA A 132 -3.13 0.19 -4.57
CA ALA A 132 -2.44 1.13 -5.45
C ALA A 132 -3.31 1.53 -6.65
N ALA A 133 -3.98 0.55 -7.29
CA ALA A 133 -4.90 0.80 -8.39
C ALA A 133 -6.09 1.67 -7.97
N ALA A 134 -6.75 1.33 -6.85
CA ALA A 134 -7.85 2.12 -6.28
C ALA A 134 -7.41 3.52 -5.85
N SER A 135 -6.17 3.69 -5.36
CA SER A 135 -5.62 4.99 -4.97
C SER A 135 -5.28 5.88 -6.18
N LEU A 136 -5.03 5.30 -7.35
CA LEU A 136 -4.86 6.08 -8.59
C LEU A 136 -6.18 6.68 -9.07
N ASP A 137 -7.30 5.99 -8.81
CA ASP A 137 -8.65 6.54 -9.00
C ASP A 137 -8.93 7.68 -8.02
N ASP A 138 -8.35 7.60 -6.82
CA ASP A 138 -8.47 8.61 -5.76
C ASP A 138 -7.41 9.72 -5.77
N ALA A 139 -6.47 9.75 -6.73
CA ALA A 139 -5.30 10.63 -6.68
C ALA A 139 -5.67 12.14 -6.51
N GLY A 140 -6.90 12.53 -6.85
CA GLY A 140 -7.42 13.88 -6.57
C GLY A 140 -7.66 14.15 -5.08
N LEU A 141 -8.23 13.20 -4.34
CA LEU A 141 -8.50 13.31 -2.90
C LEU A 141 -7.24 13.10 -2.06
N PHE A 142 -6.33 12.21 -2.48
CA PHE A 142 -5.04 12.03 -1.78
C PHE A 142 -4.13 13.26 -1.94
N VAL A 143 -3.99 13.79 -3.16
CA VAL A 143 -3.26 15.04 -3.40
C VAL A 143 -3.93 16.22 -2.71
N ARG A 144 -5.27 16.29 -2.71
CA ARG A 144 -6.02 17.31 -1.97
C ARG A 144 -5.83 17.22 -0.46
N ALA A 145 -5.90 16.02 0.13
CA ALA A 145 -5.70 15.83 1.57
C ALA A 145 -4.26 16.16 1.99
N ILE A 146 -3.27 15.81 1.16
CA ILE A 146 -1.87 16.22 1.38
C ILE A 146 -1.73 17.73 1.23
N ALA A 147 -2.30 18.34 0.20
CA ALA A 147 -2.27 19.79 0.00
C ALA A 147 -2.96 20.55 1.13
N GLU A 148 -4.11 20.08 1.62
CA GLU A 148 -4.84 20.64 2.75
C GLU A 148 -4.04 20.53 4.05
N ARG A 149 -3.39 19.39 4.32
CA ARG A 149 -2.49 19.22 5.49
C ARG A 149 -1.24 20.10 5.39
N LEU A 150 -0.65 20.23 4.19
CA LEU A 150 0.49 21.13 3.97
C LEU A 150 0.09 22.60 4.15
N LEU A 151 -1.08 23.00 3.67
CA LEU A 151 -1.63 24.36 3.85
C LEU A 151 -1.96 24.66 5.32
N LEU A 152 -2.51 23.71 6.06
CA LEU A 152 -2.77 23.83 7.50
C LEU A 152 -1.46 23.91 8.31
N GLY A 153 -0.46 23.07 7.99
CA GLY A 153 0.86 23.13 8.62
C GLY A 153 1.59 24.46 8.36
N LEU A 154 1.53 24.97 7.13
CA LEU A 154 2.08 26.29 6.76
C LEU A 154 1.39 27.43 7.54
N SER A 155 0.07 27.37 7.70
CA SER A 155 -0.69 28.37 8.44
C SER A 155 -0.43 28.33 9.95
N ALA A 156 -0.02 27.17 10.47
CA ALA A 156 0.37 26.97 11.87
C ALA A 156 1.86 27.26 12.15
N GLY A 157 2.62 27.76 11.16
CA GLY A 157 4.04 28.11 11.33
C GLY A 157 5.01 26.93 11.27
N ALA A 158 4.59 25.78 10.73
CA ALA A 158 5.50 24.65 10.55
C ALA A 158 6.63 24.99 9.55
N PRO A 159 7.89 24.59 9.82
CA PRO A 159 8.99 24.83 8.90
C PRO A 159 8.80 24.05 7.60
N ILE A 160 9.09 24.70 6.48
CA ILE A 160 8.98 24.09 5.15
C ILE A 160 10.13 23.10 4.99
N ILE A 161 9.84 21.80 5.13
CA ILE A 161 10.79 20.74 4.81
C ILE A 161 10.56 20.33 3.36
N GLY A 162 11.33 20.93 2.45
CA GLY A 162 11.39 20.55 1.04
C GLY A 162 12.83 20.22 0.64
N PRO A 163 13.04 19.39 -0.39
CA PRO A 163 14.38 19.19 -0.93
C PRO A 163 14.99 20.54 -1.38
N PRO A 164 16.32 20.73 -1.25
CA PRO A 164 16.98 21.94 -1.73
C PRO A 164 16.63 22.21 -3.19
N GLY A 165 16.15 23.43 -3.50
CA GLY A 165 15.76 23.83 -4.86
C GLY A 165 14.28 23.63 -5.20
N LEU A 166 13.41 23.26 -4.24
CA LEU A 166 11.97 23.23 -4.47
C LEU A 166 11.43 24.68 -4.66
N ASP A 167 10.99 25.01 -5.88
CA ASP A 167 10.34 26.30 -6.20
C ASP A 167 8.93 26.35 -5.60
N ILE A 168 8.83 26.87 -4.37
CA ILE A 168 7.57 26.99 -3.63
C ILE A 168 6.56 27.86 -4.38
N ASP A 169 7.01 28.89 -5.09
CA ASP A 169 6.11 29.76 -5.86
C ASP A 169 5.67 29.09 -7.15
N GLY A 170 6.50 28.23 -7.74
CA GLY A 170 6.15 27.30 -8.80
C GLY A 170 5.07 26.32 -8.38
N VAL A 171 5.20 25.70 -7.20
CA VAL A 171 4.17 24.80 -6.63
C VAL A 171 2.88 25.56 -6.35
N ARG A 172 2.94 26.78 -5.78
CA ARG A 172 1.76 27.63 -5.56
C ARG A 172 1.10 28.08 -6.87
N ARG A 173 1.86 28.32 -7.93
CA ARG A 173 1.33 28.62 -9.28
C ARG A 173 0.66 27.39 -9.88
N LEU A 174 1.30 26.22 -9.79
CA LEU A 174 0.75 24.95 -10.25
C LEU A 174 -0.59 24.62 -9.57
N LEU A 175 -0.65 24.76 -8.24
CA LEU A 175 -1.87 24.50 -7.46
C LEU A 175 -2.98 25.52 -7.75
N ARG A 176 -2.65 26.78 -8.06
CA ARG A 176 -3.62 27.77 -8.53
C ARG A 176 -4.18 27.44 -9.92
N ASN A 177 -3.35 26.94 -10.82
CA ASN A 177 -3.75 26.56 -12.18
C ASN A 177 -4.57 25.26 -12.24
N LEU A 178 -4.49 24.41 -11.21
CA LEU A 178 -5.30 23.19 -11.08
C LEU A 178 -6.74 23.46 -10.62
N ALA A 179 -7.06 24.69 -10.19
CA ALA A 179 -8.43 25.12 -9.96
C ALA A 179 -9.09 25.51 -11.30
N CYS A 180 -9.74 24.52 -11.93
CA CYS A 180 -10.68 24.61 -13.05
C CYS A 180 -10.09 25.00 -14.42
N CYS A 181 -10.08 24.03 -15.36
CA CYS A 181 -10.67 24.14 -16.71
C CYS A 181 -10.65 22.77 -17.41
N HIS A 182 -11.83 22.19 -17.66
CA HIS A 182 -12.02 21.30 -18.80
C HIS A 182 -11.93 22.14 -20.07
N LEU A 183 -11.11 21.75 -21.05
CA LEU A 183 -11.28 21.94 -22.51
C LEU A 183 -10.23 21.11 -23.28
N ILE A 184 -10.66 20.60 -24.43
CA ILE A 184 -10.12 19.55 -25.31
C ILE A 184 -8.89 20.03 -26.14
N SER A 185 -7.73 19.34 -26.07
CA SER A 185 -7.00 18.52 -27.11
C SER A 185 -6.20 19.26 -28.21
N PRO A 186 -5.24 18.68 -28.99
CA PRO A 186 -4.40 17.46 -28.88
C PRO A 186 -2.87 17.70 -29.09
N GLU A 187 -2.00 16.74 -28.72
CA GLU A 187 -1.00 16.07 -29.60
C GLU A 187 0.13 15.34 -28.83
N GLN A 188 0.23 14.04 -29.12
CA GLN A 188 1.39 13.12 -29.20
C GLN A 188 2.63 13.33 -28.29
N ASP A 189 2.92 12.36 -27.41
CA ASP A 189 3.92 11.28 -27.65
C ASP A 189 4.26 10.53 -26.34
N SER A 190 3.70 9.33 -26.13
CA SER A 190 4.24 8.39 -25.11
C SER A 190 3.77 6.91 -25.23
N LEU A 191 3.20 6.49 -26.36
CA LEU A 191 2.63 5.13 -26.52
C LEU A 191 3.67 3.99 -26.64
N TRP A 192 4.97 4.31 -26.68
CA TRP A 192 6.03 3.32 -26.90
C TRP A 192 6.62 2.71 -25.61
N ALA A 193 6.51 3.37 -24.46
CA ALA A 193 7.10 2.88 -23.20
C ALA A 193 6.18 1.94 -22.41
N ALA A 194 4.86 2.17 -22.42
CA ALA A 194 3.91 1.39 -21.63
C ALA A 194 3.69 -0.04 -22.19
N ASN A 195 3.70 -0.21 -23.51
CA ASN A 195 3.45 -1.51 -24.14
C ASN A 195 4.59 -2.52 -23.93
N ARG A 196 5.83 -2.06 -23.71
CA ARG A 196 6.98 -2.95 -23.49
C ARG A 196 7.01 -3.55 -22.08
N MET A 197 6.47 -2.83 -21.09
CA MET A 197 6.46 -3.27 -19.69
C MET A 197 5.36 -4.30 -19.42
N VAL A 198 4.20 -4.15 -20.05
CA VAL A 198 3.09 -5.12 -19.96
C VAL A 198 3.44 -6.45 -20.65
N MET A 199 4.15 -6.41 -21.77
CA MET A 199 4.63 -7.61 -22.48
C MET A 199 5.69 -8.40 -21.68
N LEU A 200 6.62 -7.71 -21.01
CA LEU A 200 7.63 -8.36 -20.16
C LEU A 200 6.99 -9.05 -18.94
N TYR A 201 6.00 -8.41 -18.32
CA TYR A 201 5.29 -8.98 -17.18
C TYR A 201 4.49 -10.23 -17.56
N GLN A 202 3.76 -10.20 -18.68
CA GLN A 202 2.99 -11.36 -19.15
C GLN A 202 3.89 -12.54 -19.54
N THR A 203 5.09 -12.28 -20.06
CA THR A 203 6.06 -13.31 -20.43
C THR A 203 6.69 -13.98 -19.20
N CYS A 204 7.04 -13.19 -18.17
CA CYS A 204 7.56 -13.73 -16.90
C CYS A 204 6.53 -14.56 -16.13
N VAL A 205 5.26 -14.14 -16.12
CA VAL A 205 4.18 -14.89 -15.46
C VAL A 205 3.92 -16.24 -16.18
N LYS A 206 3.94 -16.25 -17.52
CA LYS A 206 3.81 -17.50 -18.29
C LYS A 206 4.98 -18.46 -18.08
N ALA A 207 6.22 -17.95 -18.02
CA ALA A 207 7.41 -18.75 -17.77
C ALA A 207 7.39 -19.42 -16.37
N ARG A 208 7.00 -18.66 -15.34
CA ARG A 208 6.88 -19.18 -13.97
C ARG A 208 5.79 -20.25 -13.83
N ASN A 209 4.66 -20.08 -14.51
CA ASN A 209 3.58 -21.08 -14.47
C ASN A 209 3.91 -22.35 -15.25
N ARG A 210 4.78 -22.27 -16.27
CA ARG A 210 5.30 -23.45 -16.97
C ARG A 210 6.28 -24.25 -16.09
N SER A 211 7.22 -23.58 -15.42
CA SER A 211 8.19 -24.25 -14.55
C SER A 211 7.53 -24.95 -13.35
N LEU A 212 6.43 -24.41 -12.83
CA LEU A 212 5.66 -25.02 -11.74
C LEU A 212 4.86 -26.25 -12.18
N ARG A 213 4.50 -26.36 -13.47
CA ARG A 213 3.80 -27.54 -14.01
C ARG A 213 4.74 -28.67 -14.40
N GLU A 214 5.99 -28.35 -14.72
CA GLU A 214 7.03 -29.34 -15.05
C GLU A 214 7.71 -29.92 -13.81
N ALA A 215 7.50 -29.30 -12.64
CA ALA A 215 8.04 -29.74 -11.35
C ALA A 215 7.06 -30.58 -10.50
N CYS A 216 5.89 -30.93 -11.05
CA CYS A 216 4.91 -31.83 -10.46
C CYS A 216 4.68 -33.02 -11.41
#